data_AF-A0A1H6NHF9-F1
#
_entry.id   AF-A0A1H6NHF9-F1
#
_cell.length_a   1.000
_cell.length_b   1.000
_cell.length_c   1.000
_cell.angle_alpha   90.00
_cell.angle_beta   90.00
_cell.angle_gamma   90.00
#
_symmetry.space_group_name_H-M   'P 1'
#
loop_
_entity.id
_entity.type
_entity.pdbx_description
1 polymer ?
#
loop_
_entity_poly.entity_id
_entity_poly.type
_entity_poly.pdbx_seq_one_letter_code
_entity_poly.pdbx_strand_id
1 'polypeptide(L)'
;MAMNGTKAEREARVAALLIEPLAGLSRRRGTSAEDHDRMLGRLAERLAYMSDDNLRGIHDLILRHAGKGVWPAEALIKSWAYDLQLPPPRECDYARSLIRSAMGRQAREEGWAVELYQVAKRLGPPPGRYIIGKLRDEAATNRRRRLVIRENIEAGRAGEQDRAWLAAYHADLAEVDAIQSVAQDGDAA
;
A
#
# COMPACT_ATOMS: atom_id res chain seq x y z
N MET A 1 7.12 -5.98 -9.60
CA MET A 1 8.48 -5.40 -9.56
C MET A 1 8.41 -4.06 -8.86
N ALA A 2 9.29 -3.80 -7.90
CA ALA A 2 9.39 -2.46 -7.31
C ALA A 2 9.77 -1.47 -8.42
N MET A 3 8.96 -0.42 -8.60
CA MET A 3 9.15 0.53 -9.69
C MET A 3 10.28 1.49 -9.31
N ASN A 4 11.45 1.27 -9.90
CA ASN A 4 12.65 2.08 -9.67
C ASN A 4 12.56 3.39 -10.46
N GLY A 5 12.87 4.50 -9.82
CA GLY A 5 12.85 5.85 -10.37
C GLY A 5 12.72 6.88 -9.25
N THR A 6 13.27 8.07 -9.46
CA THR A 6 13.07 9.22 -8.58
C THR A 6 11.58 9.56 -8.47
N LYS A 7 11.20 10.29 -7.41
CA LYS A 7 9.82 10.78 -7.24
C LYS A 7 9.33 11.51 -8.50
N ALA A 8 10.16 12.40 -9.04
CA ALA A 8 9.86 13.18 -10.24
C ALA A 8 9.63 12.29 -11.48
N GLU A 9 10.45 11.26 -11.70
CA GLU A 9 10.27 10.33 -12.82
C GLU A 9 8.96 9.53 -12.70
N ARG A 10 8.61 9.11 -11.49
CA ARG A 10 7.34 8.39 -11.24
C ARG A 10 6.14 9.30 -11.47
N GLU A 11 6.20 10.56 -11.05
CA GLU A 11 5.14 11.55 -11.29
C GLU A 11 5.01 11.91 -12.78
N ALA A 12 6.13 12.12 -13.47
CA ALA A 12 6.17 12.37 -14.92
C ALA A 12 5.56 11.21 -15.70
N ARG A 13 5.79 9.97 -15.26
CA ARG A 13 5.13 8.78 -15.86
C ARG A 13 3.61 8.85 -15.71
N VAL A 14 3.10 9.22 -14.54
CA VAL A 14 1.65 9.39 -14.34
C VAL A 14 1.13 10.52 -15.23
N ALA A 15 1.87 11.63 -15.34
CA ALA A 15 1.49 12.72 -16.23
C ALA A 15 1.32 12.24 -17.67
N ALA A 16 2.33 11.56 -18.22
CA ALA A 16 2.35 11.09 -19.59
C ALA A 16 1.32 9.99 -19.90
N LEU A 17 1.12 9.04 -18.97
CA LEU A 17 0.23 7.90 -19.21
C LEU A 17 -1.24 8.15 -18.85
N LEU A 18 -1.52 9.12 -17.99
CA LEU A 18 -2.87 9.36 -17.47
C LEU A 18 -3.35 10.79 -17.68
N ILE A 19 -2.58 11.80 -17.30
CA ILE A 19 -3.07 13.19 -17.25
C ILE A 19 -3.10 13.82 -18.65
N GLU A 20 -1.99 13.76 -19.38
CA GLU A 20 -1.85 14.35 -20.71
C GLU A 20 -2.85 13.76 -21.73
N PRO A 21 -3.09 12.43 -21.79
CA PRO A 21 -4.12 11.86 -22.67
C PRO A 21 -5.54 12.36 -22.37
N LEU A 22 -5.79 12.83 -21.15
CA LEU A 22 -7.08 13.32 -20.68
C LEU A 22 -7.22 14.85 -20.71
N ALA A 23 -6.28 15.57 -21.32
CA ALA A 23 -6.29 17.03 -21.39
C ALA A 23 -7.54 17.63 -22.08
N GLY A 24 -8.27 16.82 -22.87
CA GLY A 24 -9.55 17.22 -23.48
C GLY A 24 -10.73 17.28 -22.51
N LEU A 25 -10.59 16.76 -21.28
CA LEU A 25 -11.64 16.82 -20.27
C LEU A 25 -11.69 18.19 -19.60
N SER A 26 -12.90 18.71 -19.44
CA SER A 26 -13.16 19.95 -18.71
C SER A 26 -13.03 19.76 -17.21
N ARG A 27 -12.48 20.77 -16.55
CA ARG A 27 -12.49 20.90 -15.09
C ARG A 27 -13.92 20.93 -14.52
N ARG A 28 -14.08 20.52 -13.26
CA ARG A 28 -15.39 20.55 -12.58
C ARG A 28 -15.87 21.99 -12.40
N ARG A 29 -17.21 22.19 -12.45
CA ARG A 29 -17.84 23.51 -12.26
C ARG A 29 -17.48 24.06 -10.87
N GLY A 30 -17.05 25.31 -10.81
CA GLY A 30 -16.72 26.00 -9.56
C GLY A 30 -15.29 25.77 -9.05
N THR A 31 -14.51 24.89 -9.67
CA THR A 31 -13.07 24.75 -9.42
C THR A 31 -12.32 25.79 -10.24
N SER A 32 -11.29 26.47 -9.70
CA SER A 32 -10.43 27.36 -10.50
C SER A 32 -9.50 26.55 -11.43
N ALA A 33 -8.81 27.21 -12.37
CA ALA A 33 -7.80 26.50 -13.18
C ALA A 33 -6.65 26.01 -12.28
N GLU A 34 -6.18 26.88 -11.39
CA GLU A 34 -5.12 26.57 -10.44
C GLU A 34 -5.47 25.42 -9.49
N ASP A 35 -6.70 25.39 -8.95
CA ASP A 35 -7.14 24.28 -8.10
C ASP A 35 -7.22 22.96 -8.86
N HIS A 36 -7.54 23.01 -10.16
CA HIS A 36 -7.57 21.84 -11.02
C HIS A 36 -6.15 21.32 -11.28
N ASP A 37 -5.21 22.20 -11.60
CA ASP A 37 -3.80 21.82 -11.79
C ASP A 37 -3.20 21.26 -10.50
N ARG A 38 -3.51 21.88 -9.34
CA ARG A 38 -3.12 21.34 -8.02
C ARG A 38 -3.72 19.96 -7.76
N MET A 39 -4.96 19.70 -8.19
CA MET A 39 -5.58 18.38 -8.10
C MET A 39 -4.86 17.35 -8.98
N LEU A 40 -4.51 17.71 -10.22
CA LEU A 40 -3.75 16.84 -11.13
C LEU A 40 -2.36 16.51 -10.55
N GLY A 41 -1.67 17.48 -9.97
CA GLY A 41 -0.39 17.26 -9.27
C GLY A 41 -0.51 16.27 -8.11
N ARG A 42 -1.55 16.43 -7.26
CA ARG A 42 -1.82 15.46 -6.17
C ARG A 42 -2.16 14.06 -6.69
N LEU A 43 -2.82 13.95 -7.84
CA LEU A 43 -3.07 12.65 -8.47
C LEU A 43 -1.77 12.03 -9.00
N ALA A 44 -0.91 12.81 -9.66
CA ALA A 44 0.39 12.34 -10.13
C ALA A 44 1.24 11.77 -8.99
N GLU A 45 1.35 12.52 -7.90
CA GLU A 45 2.04 12.07 -6.69
C GLU A 45 1.38 10.82 -6.10
N ARG A 46 0.06 10.84 -5.93
CA ARG A 46 -0.65 9.75 -5.25
C ARG A 46 -0.59 8.44 -6.01
N LEU A 47 -0.65 8.47 -7.34
CA LEU A 47 -0.73 7.30 -8.21
C LEU A 47 0.64 6.82 -8.71
N ALA A 48 1.72 7.48 -8.31
CA ALA A 48 3.11 7.18 -8.71
C ALA A 48 3.56 5.73 -8.41
N TYR A 49 2.84 5.00 -7.55
CA TYR A 49 3.09 3.58 -7.23
C TYR A 49 2.45 2.59 -8.20
N MET A 50 1.49 3.06 -9.01
CA MET A 50 0.75 2.20 -9.91
C MET A 50 1.60 1.77 -11.10
N SER A 51 1.34 0.56 -11.56
CA SER A 51 1.89 0.06 -12.80
C SER A 51 1.29 0.74 -14.02
N ASP A 52 2.02 0.74 -15.13
CA ASP A 52 1.58 1.33 -16.39
C ASP A 52 0.23 0.76 -16.86
N ASP A 53 0.03 -0.55 -16.73
CA ASP A 53 -1.23 -1.19 -17.09
C ASP A 53 -2.38 -0.74 -16.20
N ASN A 54 -2.13 -0.59 -14.89
CA ASN A 54 -3.16 -0.08 -13.99
C ASN A 54 -3.40 1.42 -14.18
N LEU A 55 -2.40 2.21 -14.58
CA LEU A 55 -2.59 3.62 -14.96
C LEU A 55 -3.47 3.74 -16.21
N ARG A 56 -3.27 2.88 -17.21
CA ARG A 56 -4.17 2.78 -18.37
C ARG A 56 -5.58 2.34 -17.95
N GLY A 57 -5.70 1.42 -17.01
CA GLY A 57 -6.99 1.05 -16.42
C GLY A 57 -7.70 2.23 -15.76
N ILE A 58 -6.97 3.09 -15.03
CA ILE A 58 -7.53 4.32 -14.45
C ILE A 58 -7.96 5.29 -15.54
N HIS A 59 -7.19 5.44 -16.61
CA HIS A 59 -7.56 6.26 -17.76
C HIS A 59 -8.93 5.86 -18.32
N ASP A 60 -9.15 4.55 -18.54
CA ASP A 60 -10.41 4.04 -19.07
C ASP A 60 -11.58 4.27 -18.11
N LEU A 61 -11.35 4.09 -16.80
CA LEU A 61 -12.35 4.37 -15.77
C LEU A 61 -12.72 5.85 -15.73
N ILE A 62 -11.75 6.75 -15.87
CA ILE A 62 -12.01 8.19 -15.94
C ILE A 62 -12.86 8.51 -17.16
N LEU A 63 -12.49 8.05 -18.36
CA LEU A 63 -13.27 8.30 -19.58
C LEU A 63 -14.70 7.78 -19.47
N ARG A 64 -14.88 6.55 -18.94
CA ARG A 64 -16.19 5.95 -18.74
C ARG A 64 -17.10 6.76 -17.82
N HIS A 65 -16.52 7.48 -16.86
CA HIS A 65 -17.26 8.28 -15.88
C HIS A 65 -17.20 9.79 -16.14
N ALA A 66 -16.49 10.22 -17.20
CA ALA A 66 -16.34 11.61 -17.58
C ALA A 66 -17.58 12.10 -18.33
N GLY A 67 -18.74 12.11 -17.64
CA GLY A 67 -20.07 12.32 -18.21
C GLY A 67 -20.14 13.35 -19.35
N LYS A 68 -20.23 14.64 -19.04
CA LYS A 68 -20.25 15.72 -20.06
C LYS A 68 -18.83 16.13 -20.48
N GLY A 69 -17.91 15.17 -20.60
CA GLY A 69 -16.49 15.44 -20.80
C GLY A 69 -15.87 16.18 -19.61
N VAL A 70 -16.31 15.88 -18.38
CA VAL A 70 -15.84 16.55 -17.16
C VAL A 70 -15.07 15.56 -16.28
N TRP A 71 -13.95 16.01 -15.72
CA TRP A 71 -13.18 15.22 -14.77
C TRP A 71 -14.03 14.71 -13.58
N PRO A 72 -13.92 13.41 -13.22
CA PRO A 72 -14.47 12.89 -11.98
C PRO A 72 -13.86 13.54 -10.73
N ALA A 73 -14.48 13.32 -9.58
CA ALA A 73 -13.93 13.78 -8.31
C ALA A 73 -12.62 13.04 -7.97
N GLU A 74 -11.62 13.77 -7.44
CA GLU A 74 -10.32 13.20 -7.03
C GLU A 74 -10.46 11.99 -6.11
N ALA A 75 -11.40 12.05 -5.14
CA ALA A 75 -11.65 10.95 -4.22
C ALA A 75 -12.14 9.67 -4.91
N LEU A 76 -12.95 9.81 -5.97
CA LEU A 76 -13.45 8.66 -6.73
C LEU A 76 -12.33 7.99 -7.53
N ILE A 77 -11.46 8.79 -8.15
CA ILE A 77 -10.26 8.29 -8.86
C ILE A 77 -9.35 7.54 -7.89
N LYS A 78 -9.13 8.09 -6.69
CA LYS A 78 -8.34 7.43 -5.64
C LYS A 78 -8.97 6.11 -5.17
N SER A 79 -10.30 6.04 -5.09
CA SER A 79 -11.00 4.78 -4.78
C SER A 79 -10.72 3.71 -5.83
N TRP A 80 -10.88 4.03 -7.11
CA TRP A 80 -10.57 3.09 -8.19
C TRP A 80 -9.11 2.67 -8.22
N ALA A 81 -8.20 3.59 -7.88
CA ALA A 81 -6.79 3.27 -7.75
C ALA A 81 -6.56 2.18 -6.71
N TYR A 82 -7.19 2.30 -5.53
CA TYR A 82 -7.11 1.24 -4.52
C TYR A 82 -7.72 -0.07 -4.99
N ASP A 83 -8.84 -0.03 -5.73
CA ASP A 83 -9.48 -1.25 -6.24
C ASP A 83 -8.60 -1.97 -7.27
N LEU A 84 -7.88 -1.24 -8.12
CA LEU A 84 -6.99 -1.81 -9.15
C LEU A 84 -5.63 -2.23 -8.59
N GLN A 85 -5.04 -1.42 -7.71
CA GLN A 85 -3.74 -1.67 -7.15
C GLN A 85 -3.64 -1.04 -5.76
N LEU A 86 -3.46 -1.88 -4.74
CA LEU A 86 -3.13 -1.35 -3.43
C LEU A 86 -1.70 -0.77 -3.44
N PRO A 87 -1.48 0.41 -2.84
CA PRO A 87 -0.13 0.92 -2.66
C PRO A 87 0.68 -0.03 -1.78
N PRO A 88 2.00 -0.09 -1.96
CA PRO A 88 2.88 -0.70 -0.98
C PRO A 88 2.57 -0.14 0.42
N PRO A 89 2.60 -0.93 1.50
CA PRO A 89 2.10 -0.47 2.80
C PRO A 89 2.84 0.73 3.37
N ARG A 90 4.13 0.90 3.04
CA ARG A 90 4.90 2.12 3.35
C ARG A 90 4.41 3.39 2.64
N GLU A 91 3.63 3.25 1.57
CA GLU A 91 2.97 4.32 0.82
C GLU A 91 1.45 4.35 1.12
N CYS A 92 1.01 3.56 2.12
CA CYS A 92 -0.35 3.52 2.63
C CYS A 92 -0.40 4.16 4.02
N ASP A 93 -1.02 5.34 4.12
CA ASP A 93 -1.13 6.07 5.39
C ASP A 93 -1.88 5.26 6.46
N TYR A 94 -2.92 4.52 6.06
CA TYR A 94 -3.66 3.66 6.98
C TYR A 94 -2.77 2.56 7.59
N ALA A 95 -2.04 1.82 6.76
CA ALA A 95 -1.19 0.74 7.24
C ALA A 95 -0.06 1.27 8.13
N ARG A 96 0.57 2.39 7.75
CA ARG A 96 1.56 3.07 8.58
C ARG A 96 0.97 3.50 9.92
N SER A 97 -0.19 4.15 9.91
CA SER A 97 -0.84 4.65 11.12
C SER A 97 -1.20 3.50 12.06
N LEU A 98 -1.71 2.39 11.54
CA LEU A 98 -2.07 1.22 12.35
C LEU A 98 -0.84 0.60 13.02
N ILE A 99 0.24 0.40 12.27
CA ILE A 99 1.48 -0.22 12.79
C ILE A 99 2.22 0.70 13.79
N ARG A 100 2.09 2.02 13.65
CA ARG A 100 2.63 3.00 14.61
C ARG A 100 1.79 3.18 15.86
N SER A 101 0.51 2.79 15.81
CA SER A 101 -0.41 2.95 16.93
C SER A 101 0.01 2.13 18.16
N ALA A 102 -0.65 2.38 19.30
CA ALA A 102 -0.47 1.58 20.51
C ALA A 102 -0.72 0.08 20.26
N MET A 103 -1.70 -0.26 19.41
CA MET A 103 -1.97 -1.65 19.01
C MET A 103 -0.79 -2.25 18.25
N GLY A 104 -0.17 -1.50 17.33
CA GLY A 104 0.99 -1.96 16.58
C GLY A 104 2.22 -2.19 17.45
N ARG A 105 2.44 -1.33 18.46
CA ARG A 105 3.49 -1.53 19.46
C ARG A 105 3.24 -2.77 20.31
N GLN A 106 2.02 -2.95 20.81
CA GLN A 106 1.62 -4.17 21.52
C GLN A 106 1.81 -5.42 20.65
N ALA A 107 1.43 -5.35 19.37
CA ALA A 107 1.63 -6.44 18.42
C ALA A 107 3.10 -6.82 18.24
N ARG A 108 3.99 -5.83 18.30
CA ARG A 108 5.43 -6.05 18.21
C ARG A 108 5.94 -6.76 19.46
N GLU A 109 5.59 -6.26 20.63
CA GLU A 109 6.01 -6.82 21.93
C GLU A 109 5.53 -8.26 22.12
N GLU A 110 4.28 -8.54 21.75
CA GLU A 110 3.68 -9.86 21.90
C GLU A 110 3.99 -10.82 20.71
N GLY A 111 4.56 -10.29 19.62
CA GLY A 111 5.06 -11.07 18.48
C GLY A 111 4.00 -11.50 17.45
N TRP A 112 3.00 -10.66 17.20
CA TRP A 112 1.98 -10.81 16.15
C TRP A 112 1.88 -9.60 15.18
N ALA A 113 2.92 -8.76 15.13
CA ALA A 113 2.93 -7.56 14.29
C ALA A 113 2.90 -7.84 12.77
N VAL A 114 3.48 -8.96 12.32
CA VAL A 114 3.45 -9.34 10.90
C VAL A 114 2.02 -9.67 10.48
N GLU A 115 1.29 -10.38 11.32
CA GLU A 115 -0.11 -10.74 11.10
C GLU A 115 -0.99 -9.48 11.07
N LEU A 116 -0.77 -8.53 11.99
CA LEU A 116 -1.43 -7.22 11.93
C LEU A 116 -1.13 -6.47 10.63
N TYR A 117 0.13 -6.50 10.17
CA TYR A 117 0.54 -5.88 8.92
C TYR A 117 -0.11 -6.52 7.69
N GLN A 118 -0.29 -7.84 7.66
CA GLN A 118 -1.05 -8.51 6.59
C GLN A 118 -2.52 -8.09 6.55
N VAL A 119 -3.14 -7.85 7.70
CA VAL A 119 -4.51 -7.30 7.75
C VAL A 119 -4.51 -5.86 7.25
N ALA A 120 -3.53 -5.05 7.67
CA ALA A 120 -3.40 -3.67 7.23
C ALA A 120 -3.27 -3.55 5.70
N LYS A 121 -2.52 -4.48 5.09
CA LYS A 121 -2.37 -4.64 3.63
C LYS A 121 -3.68 -4.87 2.90
N ARG A 122 -4.76 -5.26 3.57
CA ARG A 122 -6.08 -5.50 2.95
C ARG A 122 -7.02 -4.28 3.07
N LEU A 123 -6.55 -3.17 3.66
CA LEU A 123 -7.32 -1.93 3.84
C LEU A 123 -8.67 -2.13 4.58
N GLY A 124 -8.67 -2.94 5.63
CA GLY A 124 -9.83 -3.11 6.53
C GLY A 124 -9.84 -2.12 7.69
N PRO A 125 -10.92 -2.04 8.48
CA PRO A 125 -10.91 -1.32 9.76
C PRO A 125 -9.88 -1.95 10.72
N PRO A 126 -9.38 -1.19 11.72
CA PRO A 126 -8.51 -1.76 12.75
C PRO A 126 -9.17 -2.98 13.40
N PRO A 127 -8.42 -4.08 13.60
CA PRO A 127 -9.00 -5.32 14.08
C PRO A 127 -9.57 -5.16 15.49
N GLY A 128 -10.83 -5.55 15.66
CA GLY A 128 -11.46 -5.65 16.98
C GLY A 128 -10.93 -6.82 17.81
N ARG A 129 -11.32 -6.89 19.09
CA ARG A 129 -10.83 -7.91 20.05
C ARG A 129 -10.86 -9.35 19.53
N TYR A 130 -11.94 -9.74 18.86
CA TYR A 130 -12.09 -11.08 18.28
C TYR A 130 -11.02 -11.37 17.22
N ILE A 131 -10.75 -10.41 16.34
CA ILE A 131 -9.72 -10.56 15.30
C ILE A 131 -8.33 -10.58 15.92
N ILE A 132 -8.07 -9.77 16.96
CA ILE A 132 -6.79 -9.81 17.69
C ILE A 132 -6.50 -11.21 18.24
N GLY A 133 -7.51 -11.90 18.78
CA GLY A 133 -7.37 -13.30 19.21
C GLY A 133 -6.88 -14.21 18.07
N LYS A 134 -7.51 -14.11 16.90
CA LYS A 134 -7.09 -14.85 15.70
C LYS A 134 -5.68 -14.52 15.24
N LEU A 135 -5.28 -13.23 15.28
CA LEU A 135 -3.93 -12.82 14.89
C LEU A 135 -2.88 -13.45 15.80
N ARG A 136 -3.16 -13.59 17.11
CA ARG A 136 -2.27 -14.28 18.05
C ARG A 136 -2.16 -15.78 17.73
N ASP A 137 -3.28 -16.43 17.41
CA ASP A 137 -3.29 -17.86 17.04
C ASP A 137 -2.55 -18.12 15.72
N GLU A 138 -2.75 -17.24 14.74
CA GLU A 138 -2.03 -17.24 13.46
C GLU A 138 -0.53 -17.02 13.69
N ALA A 139 -0.15 -16.06 14.53
CA ALA A 139 1.25 -15.81 14.87
C ALA A 139 1.91 -17.00 15.55
N ALA A 140 1.21 -17.69 16.45
CA ALA A 140 1.71 -18.92 17.08
C ALA A 140 1.92 -20.04 16.04
N THR A 141 1.00 -20.17 15.09
CA THR A 141 1.09 -21.14 13.98
C THR A 141 2.26 -20.81 13.05
N ASN A 142 2.39 -19.55 12.65
CA ASN A 142 3.48 -19.06 11.80
C ASN A 142 4.84 -19.21 12.49
N ARG A 143 4.92 -19.01 13.81
CA ARG A 143 6.14 -19.24 14.59
C ARG A 143 6.59 -20.69 14.50
N ARG A 144 5.68 -21.65 14.67
CA ARG A 144 5.97 -23.09 14.51
C ARG A 144 6.40 -23.41 13.07
N ARG A 145 5.68 -22.88 12.07
CA ARG A 145 6.02 -23.07 10.66
C ARG A 145 7.43 -22.56 10.34
N ARG A 146 7.83 -21.39 10.86
CA ARG A 146 9.19 -20.85 10.67
C ARG A 146 10.28 -21.73 11.28
N LEU A 147 10.01 -22.36 12.43
CA LEU A 147 10.95 -23.31 13.04
C LEU A 147 11.16 -24.52 12.13
N VAL A 148 10.06 -25.16 11.70
CA VAL A 148 10.11 -26.33 10.82
C VAL A 148 10.78 -26.02 9.49
N ILE A 149 10.44 -24.89 8.85
CA ILE A 149 11.06 -24.51 7.57
C ILE A 149 12.57 -24.29 7.73
N ARG A 150 13.01 -23.65 8.82
CA ARG A 150 14.43 -23.44 9.09
C ARG A 150 15.18 -24.75 9.30
N GLU A 151 14.62 -25.66 10.09
CA GLU A 151 15.19 -27.01 10.27
C GLU A 151 15.28 -27.76 8.94
N ASN A 152 14.26 -27.64 8.08
CA ASN A 152 14.27 -28.23 6.74
C ASN A 152 15.30 -27.57 5.82
N ILE A 153 15.55 -26.26 5.94
CA ILE A 153 16.59 -25.57 5.17
C ILE A 153 17.97 -26.08 5.59
N GLU A 154 18.23 -26.16 6.90
CA GLU A 154 19.50 -26.67 7.46
C GLU A 154 19.75 -28.13 7.07
N ALA A 155 18.69 -28.94 7.02
CA ALA A 155 18.77 -30.33 6.58
C ALA A 155 18.78 -30.51 5.05
N GLY A 156 18.72 -29.43 4.26
CA GLY A 156 18.68 -29.49 2.79
C GLY A 156 17.38 -30.05 2.19
N ARG A 157 16.30 -30.12 2.97
CA ARG A 157 14.98 -30.69 2.59
C ARG A 157 13.92 -29.65 2.26
N ALA A 158 14.17 -28.36 2.53
CA ALA A 158 13.20 -27.31 2.27
C ALA A 158 13.01 -27.08 0.76
N GLY A 159 11.76 -27.24 0.31
CA GLY A 159 11.34 -26.93 -1.06
C GLY A 159 11.26 -25.42 -1.33
N GLU A 160 11.08 -25.07 -2.61
CA GLU A 160 11.04 -23.68 -3.06
C GLU A 160 9.89 -22.87 -2.42
N GLN A 161 8.72 -23.49 -2.25
CA GLN A 161 7.56 -22.82 -1.65
C GLN A 161 7.80 -22.42 -0.19
N ASP A 162 8.50 -23.24 0.58
CA ASP A 162 8.83 -22.94 1.98
C ASP A 162 9.83 -21.79 2.08
N ARG A 163 10.82 -21.77 1.18
CA ARG A 163 11.81 -20.68 1.09
C ARG A 163 11.13 -19.37 0.69
N ALA A 164 10.27 -19.41 -0.32
CA ALA A 164 9.51 -18.25 -0.78
C ALA A 164 8.60 -17.70 0.32
N TRP A 165 7.89 -18.58 1.05
CA TRP A 165 7.05 -18.17 2.17
C TRP A 165 7.87 -17.53 3.30
N LEU A 166 9.00 -18.14 3.68
CA LEU A 166 9.86 -17.60 4.73
C LEU A 166 10.46 -16.24 4.32
N ALA A 167 10.89 -16.11 3.07
CA ALA A 167 11.38 -14.84 2.52
C ALA A 167 10.32 -13.75 2.55
N ALA A 168 9.07 -14.06 2.15
CA ALA A 168 7.95 -13.13 2.22
C ALA A 168 7.68 -12.67 3.67
N TYR A 169 7.65 -13.62 4.61
CA TYR A 169 7.47 -13.30 6.03
C TYR A 169 8.56 -12.35 6.55
N HIS A 170 9.83 -12.59 6.20
CA HIS A 170 10.94 -11.72 6.60
C HIS A 170 10.86 -10.34 5.95
N ALA A 171 10.40 -10.24 4.71
CA ALA A 171 10.17 -8.95 4.06
C ALA A 171 9.09 -8.15 4.78
N ASP A 172 7.96 -8.78 5.13
CA ASP A 172 6.89 -8.11 5.87
C ASP A 172 7.34 -7.70 7.29
N LEU A 173 8.17 -8.52 7.96
CA LEU A 173 8.78 -8.17 9.24
C LEU A 173 9.70 -6.95 9.13
N ALA A 174 10.54 -6.89 8.09
CA ALA A 174 11.42 -5.76 7.85
C ALA A 174 10.65 -4.47 7.58
N GLU A 175 9.51 -4.56 6.87
CA GLU A 175 8.62 -3.42 6.64
C GLU A 175 7.95 -2.93 7.93
N VAL A 176 7.51 -3.85 8.80
CA VAL A 176 7.00 -3.48 10.14
C VAL A 176 8.07 -2.71 10.92
N ASP A 177 9.31 -3.20 10.91
CA ASP A 177 10.42 -2.60 11.64
C ASP A 177 10.80 -1.23 11.08
N ALA A 178 10.79 -1.06 9.76
CA ALA A 178 10.99 0.22 9.10
C ALA A 178 9.89 1.24 9.45
N ILE A 179 8.62 0.81 9.53
CA ILE A 179 7.51 1.71 9.87
C ILE A 179 7.58 2.17 11.33
N GLN A 180 8.01 1.29 12.24
CA GLN A 180 8.11 1.56 13.68
C GLN A 180 9.37 2.34 14.07
N SER A 181 10.52 2.08 13.45
CA SER A 181 11.77 2.84 13.70
C SER A 181 11.62 4.34 13.41
N VAL A 182 11.03 4.69 12.26
CA VAL A 182 10.75 6.10 11.91
C VAL A 182 9.81 6.79 12.90
N ALA A 183 9.00 6.04 13.66
CA ALA A 183 8.15 6.64 14.69
C ALA A 183 8.93 6.99 15.96
N GLN A 184 9.98 6.24 16.29
CA GLN A 184 10.81 6.49 17.48
C GLN A 184 11.67 7.75 17.32
N ASP A 185 12.14 8.03 16.10
CA ASP A 185 12.91 9.24 15.80
C ASP A 185 12.06 10.53 15.78
N GLY A 186 10.74 10.41 15.59
CA GLY A 186 9.81 11.55 15.54
C GLY A 186 9.20 11.96 16.88
N ASP A 187 9.18 11.07 17.88
CA ASP A 187 8.74 11.35 19.26
C ASP A 187 9.88 11.91 20.14
N ALA A 188 11.10 11.98 19.61
CA ALA A 188 12.31 12.46 20.29
C ALA A 188 12.73 13.89 19.88
N ALA A 189 11.86 14.65 19.18
CA ALA A 189 12.12 16.00 18.68
C ALA A 189 11.10 17.03 19.22
#